data_AF-A0A060YPB4-F1
#
_entry.id   AF-A0A060YPB4-F1
#
_cell.length_a   1.000
_cell.length_b   1.000
_cell.length_c   1.000
_cell.angle_alpha   90.00
_cell.angle_beta   90.00
_cell.angle_gamma   90.00
#
_symmetry.space_group_name_H-M   'P 1'
#
loop_
_entity.id
_entity.type
_entity.pdbx_description
1 polymer ?
#
loop_
_entity_poly.entity_id
_entity_poly.type
_entity_poly.pdbx_seq_one_letter_code
_entity_poly.pdbx_strand_id
1 'polypeptide(L)' 'MEKRFHELEGIIAKAKQQVVQQDEEVNEAEGDTDTDLQIFCVSCSHPVNPKVALRHMERCYAKYESQTSFGSMYPTRIEG' A
#
# COMPACT_ATOMS: atom_id res chain seq x y z
N MET A 1 -8.81 14.68 40.93
CA MET A 1 -9.35 13.63 40.04
C MET A 1 -10.28 14.23 38.98
N GLU A 2 -11.21 15.11 39.36
CA GLU A 2 -12.11 15.84 38.44
C GLU A 2 -11.43 16.64 37.32
N LYS A 3 -10.34 17.36 37.61
CA LYS A 3 -9.70 18.21 36.60
C LYS A 3 -9.24 17.42 35.36
N ARG A 4 -8.61 16.26 35.57
CA ARG A 4 -8.18 15.38 34.48
C ARG A 4 -9.35 14.76 33.72
N PHE A 5 -10.45 14.49 34.43
CA PHE A 5 -11.67 13.98 33.82
C PHE A 5 -12.27 15.01 32.86
N HIS A 6 -12.41 16.26 33.29
CA HIS A 6 -12.92 17.33 32.43
C HIS A 6 -11.99 17.68 31.27
N GLU A 7 -10.68 17.60 31.48
CA GLU A 7 -9.70 17.77 30.39
C GLU A 7 -9.88 16.68 29.31
N LEU A 8 -10.04 15.41 29.70
CA LEU A 8 -10.26 14.31 28.77
C LEU A 8 -11.62 14.43 28.03
N GLU A 9 -12.69 14.73 28.76
CA GLU A 9 -14.02 14.95 28.15
C GLU A 9 -14.00 16.10 27.15
N GLY A 10 -13.26 17.18 27.44
CA GLY A 10 -13.07 18.30 26.52
C GLY A 10 -12.34 17.91 25.24
N ILE A 11 -11.34 17.03 25.31
CA ILE A 11 -10.63 16.50 24.14
C ILE A 11 -11.56 15.62 23.29
N ILE A 12 -12.31 14.72 23.93
CA ILE A 12 -13.24 13.82 23.26
C ILE A 12 -14.34 14.60 22.55
N ALA A 13 -14.92 15.60 23.20
CA ALA A 13 -15.95 16.45 22.62
C ALA A 13 -15.45 17.19 21.37
N LYS A 14 -14.22 17.71 21.40
CA LYS A 14 -13.57 18.36 20.25
C LYS A 14 -13.34 17.38 19.11
N ALA A 15 -12.80 16.19 19.40
CA ALA A 15 -12.54 15.17 18.38
C ALA A 15 -13.83 14.73 17.67
N LYS A 16 -14.93 14.57 18.40
CA LYS A 16 -16.25 14.21 17.83
C LYS A 16 -16.84 15.29 16.91
N GLN A 17 -16.42 16.55 17.07
CA GLN A 17 -16.84 17.67 16.22
C GLN A 17 -15.96 17.84 14.99
N GLN A 18 -14.82 17.16 14.92
CA GLN A 18 -14.00 17.19 13.72
C GLN A 18 -14.71 16.40 12.63
N VAL A 19 -14.88 17.06 11.48
CA VAL A 19 -15.31 16.38 10.26
C VAL A 19 -14.20 15.41 9.88
N VAL A 20 -14.56 14.14 9.71
CA VAL A 20 -13.64 13.16 9.10
C VAL A 20 -13.26 13.74 7.75
N GLN A 21 -12.00 14.13 7.61
CA GLN A 21 -11.45 14.42 6.31
C GLN A 21 -11.64 13.13 5.52
N GLN A 22 -12.58 13.14 4.58
CA GLN A 22 -12.66 12.06 3.61
C GLN A 22 -11.25 11.98 3.04
N ASP A 23 -10.68 10.77 3.02
CA ASP A 23 -9.40 10.51 2.35
C ASP A 23 -9.40 11.38 1.11
N GLU A 24 -8.34 12.17 0.91
CA GLU A 24 -8.16 12.86 -0.37
C GLU A 24 -8.32 11.75 -1.42
N GLU A 25 -9.49 11.70 -2.05
CA GLU A 25 -9.68 11.00 -3.29
C GLU A 25 -8.66 11.67 -4.18
N VAL A 26 -7.51 10.99 -4.29
CA VAL A 26 -6.36 11.37 -5.08
C VAL A 26 -6.95 11.90 -6.35
N ASN A 27 -6.88 13.23 -6.51
CA ASN A 27 -7.66 13.94 -7.50
C ASN A 27 -7.28 13.33 -8.86
N GLU A 28 -8.11 12.43 -9.40
CA GLU A 28 -7.82 11.73 -10.65
C GLU A 28 -7.84 12.70 -11.85
N ALA A 29 -8.13 13.97 -11.58
CA ALA A 29 -8.19 15.06 -12.51
C ALA A 29 -6.95 15.97 -12.40
N GLU A 30 -5.75 15.43 -12.59
CA GLU A 30 -4.64 16.18 -13.19
C GLU A 30 -3.52 15.25 -13.67
N GLY A 31 -3.43 15.08 -14.98
CA GLY A 31 -2.18 14.69 -15.64
C GLY A 31 -2.20 13.34 -16.34
N ASP A 32 -2.39 13.41 -17.64
CA ASP A 32 -1.79 12.55 -18.69
C ASP A 32 -0.24 12.43 -18.59
N THR A 33 0.36 12.77 -17.44
CA THR A 33 1.79 12.79 -17.09
C THR A 33 2.15 11.68 -16.10
N ASP A 34 1.20 10.88 -15.63
CA ASP A 34 1.42 9.74 -14.71
C ASP A 34 1.98 8.48 -15.42
N THR A 35 2.14 8.51 -16.75
CA THR A 35 2.81 7.42 -17.50
C THR A 35 4.31 7.33 -17.23
N ASP A 36 4.93 8.44 -16.81
CA ASP A 36 6.37 8.51 -16.54
C ASP A 36 6.71 8.10 -15.10
N LEU A 37 5.75 8.14 -14.18
CA LEU A 37 5.97 7.68 -12.82
C LEU A 37 5.97 6.14 -12.84
N GLN A 38 7.15 5.56 -12.70
CA GLN A 38 7.34 4.11 -12.65
C GLN A 38 7.92 3.72 -11.29
N ILE A 39 7.32 2.74 -10.64
CA ILE A 39 7.82 2.14 -9.40
C ILE A 39 8.48 0.82 -9.75
N PHE A 40 9.67 0.54 -9.23
CA PHE A 40 10.33 -0.75 -9.47
C PHE A 40 9.79 -1.82 -8.54
N CYS A 41 9.38 -2.97 -9.09
CA CYS A 41 9.04 -4.13 -8.28
C CYS A 41 10.30 -4.70 -7.61
N VAL A 42 10.30 -4.79 -6.27
CA VAL A 42 11.43 -5.35 -5.51
C VAL A 42 11.75 -6.81 -5.87
N SER A 43 10.74 -7.60 -6.27
CA SER A 43 10.93 -9.02 -6.55
C SER A 43 11.49 -9.31 -7.95
N CYS A 44 11.16 -8.49 -8.96
CA CYS A 44 11.57 -8.75 -10.34
C CYS A 44 12.30 -7.60 -11.03
N SER A 45 12.51 -6.46 -10.34
CA SER A 45 13.13 -5.24 -10.85
C SER A 45 12.46 -4.62 -12.08
N HIS A 46 11.26 -5.07 -12.47
CA HIS A 46 10.54 -4.47 -13.57
C HIS A 46 9.88 -3.17 -13.11
N PRO A 47 9.94 -2.09 -13.92
CA PRO A 47 9.15 -0.90 -13.69
C PRO A 47 7.66 -1.22 -13.83
N VAL A 48 6.86 -0.67 -12.92
CA VAL A 48 5.43 -0.91 -12.83
C VAL A 48 4.70 0.41 -12.69
N ASN A 49 3.56 0.54 -13.38
CA ASN A 49 2.70 1.71 -13.23
C ASN A 49 2.09 1.71 -11.80
N PRO A 50 2.13 2.86 -11.07
CA PRO A 50 1.61 3.00 -9.71
C PRO A 50 0.18 2.47 -9.53
N LYS A 51 -0.71 2.70 -10.51
CA LYS A 51 -2.11 2.28 -10.46
C LYS A 51 -2.30 0.76 -10.37
N VAL A 52 -1.32 -0.03 -10.82
CA VAL A 52 -1.36 -1.50 -10.80
C VAL A 52 -0.22 -2.13 -9.99
N ALA A 53 0.59 -1.31 -9.31
CA ALA A 53 1.81 -1.74 -8.64
C ALA A 53 1.54 -2.79 -7.55
N LEU A 54 0.52 -2.57 -6.70
CA LEU A 54 0.15 -3.51 -5.63
C LEU A 54 -0.21 -4.89 -6.19
N ARG A 55 -1.10 -4.94 -7.18
CA ARG A 55 -1.52 -6.19 -7.83
C ARG A 55 -0.35 -6.93 -8.48
N HIS A 56 0.59 -6.19 -9.08
CA HIS A 56 1.81 -6.79 -9.63
C HIS A 56 2.68 -7.37 -8.52
N MET A 57 2.96 -6.60 -7.46
CA MET A 57 3.83 -7.01 -6.36
C MET A 57 3.31 -8.26 -5.66
N GLU A 58 2.00 -8.34 -5.38
CA GLU A 58 1.36 -9.52 -4.79
C GLU A 58 1.56 -10.78 -5.65
N ARG A 59 1.27 -10.69 -6.96
CA ARG A 59 1.44 -11.82 -7.89
C ARG A 59 2.91 -12.20 -8.07
N CYS A 60 3.79 -11.21 -8.13
CA CYS A 60 5.22 -11.43 -8.32
C CYS A 60 5.84 -12.10 -7.10
N TYR A 61 5.43 -11.70 -5.89
CA TYR A 61 5.85 -12.33 -4.65
C TYR A 61 5.42 -13.79 -4.59
N ALA A 62 4.14 -14.10 -4.81
CA ALA A 62 3.64 -15.48 -4.80
C ALA A 62 4.38 -16.36 -5.81
N LYS A 63 4.68 -15.81 -7.00
CA LYS A 63 5.50 -16.50 -8.01
C LYS A 63 6.93 -16.73 -7.52
N TYR A 64 7.58 -15.73 -6.91
CA TYR A 64 8.94 -15.86 -6.42
C TYR A 64 9.05 -16.88 -5.28
N GLU A 65 8.15 -16.79 -4.30
CA GLU A 65 8.06 -17.73 -3.18
C GLU A 65 7.85 -19.16 -3.67
N SER A 66 6.98 -19.37 -4.66
CA SER A 66 6.76 -20.72 -5.22
C SER A 66 7.99 -21.33 -5.90
N GLN A 67 8.97 -20.53 -6.32
CA GLN A 67 10.21 -21.03 -6.96
C GLN A 67 11.22 -21.62 -5.97
N THR A 68 10.97 -21.55 -4.66
CA THR A 68 11.81 -22.22 -3.65
C THR A 68 11.19 -23.53 -3.15
N SER A 69 9.98 -23.89 -3.63
CA SER A 69 9.26 -25.09 -3.21
C SER A 69 9.38 -26.22 -4.25
N PHE A 70 9.57 -27.46 -3.76
CA PHE A 70 9.60 -28.67 -4.58
C PHE A 70 8.19 -29.05 -5.03
N GLY A 71 7.99 -29.24 -6.34
CA GLY A 71 6.68 -29.61 -6.91
C GLY A 71 5.72 -28.44 -7.11
N SER A 72 6.19 -27.20 -7.05
CA SER A 72 5.36 -26.05 -7.39
C SER A 72 5.10 -25.97 -8.91
N MET A 73 4.06 -25.24 -9.31
CA MET A 73 3.78 -24.99 -10.73
C MET A 73 4.85 -24.13 -11.42
N TYR A 74 5.76 -23.49 -10.66
CA TYR A 74 6.78 -22.60 -11.19
C TYR A 74 8.16 -23.26 -11.05
N PRO A 75 9.01 -23.24 -12.10
CA PRO A 75 10.31 -23.90 -12.06
C PRO A 75 11.14 -23.42 -10.88
N THR A 76 11.60 -24.36 -10.04
CA THR A 76 12.46 -24.07 -8.90
C THR A 76 13.78 -23.44 -9.38
N ARG A 77 14.15 -22.27 -8.84
CA ARG A 77 15.42 -21.59 -9.14
C ARG A 77 16.19 -21.37 -7.85
N ILE A 78 16.81 -22.43 -7.35
CA ILE A 78 17.75 -22.37 -6.24
C ILE A 78 19.14 -22.27 -6.88
N GLU A 79 19.78 -21.11 -6.81
CA GLU A 79 21.21 -21.00 -7.10
C GLU A 79 21.95 -21.69 -5.95
N GLY A 80 22.76 -22.70 -6.29
CA GLY A 80 23.56 -23.49 -5.35
C GLY A 80 25.03 -23.12 -5.39
#